data_AF-A0A5E5QIV6-F1
#
_entry.id   AF-A0A5E5QIV6-F1
#
_cell.length_a   1.000
_cell.length_b   1.000
_cell.length_c   1.000
_cell.angle_alpha   90.00
_cell.angle_beta   90.00
_cell.angle_gamma   90.00
#
_symmetry.space_group_name_H-M   'P 1'
#
loop_
_entity.id
_entity.type
_entity.pdbx_description
1 polymer ?
#
loop_
_entity_poly.entity_id
_entity_poly.type
_entity_poly.pdbx_seq_one_letter_code
_entity_poly.pdbx_strand_id
1 'polypeptide(L)'
;MPTLKKPFSLLLILSHLNAFVLSGVGNAYAVNQEVNTANVNVATNGVLNISSVQDSKSVQMKSSPKSLFSSSVSATTKATTTNIASNLTANNLTIETTKEDINITGSNIDAQQQLSLNSAKDINIKAGYDGSLNESYHKTSGLSLGGLVGIGPLYTSTEDLEGRIKKTAVNSTLSGNNITLNANNNINAAGVNIQADNSISGTAKDINIQNVNNTDTHYSKHKKVKVSLADVLGTIAKNPLLLKKESDGKVSFTLATATID
;
A
#
# COMPACT_ATOMS: atom_id res chain seq x y z
N MET A 1 -37.30 -15.99 23.44
CA MET A 1 -35.81 -15.97 23.44
C MET A 1 -35.35 -15.81 22.00
N PRO A 2 -34.73 -14.69 21.59
CA PRO A 2 -34.15 -14.59 20.27
C PRO A 2 -32.79 -15.31 20.28
N THR A 3 -32.70 -16.42 19.55
CA THR A 3 -31.44 -17.14 19.33
C THR A 3 -30.58 -16.33 18.37
N LEU A 4 -29.66 -15.53 18.92
CA LEU A 4 -28.59 -14.90 18.16
C LEU A 4 -27.65 -16.00 17.65
N LYS A 5 -27.92 -16.56 16.47
CA LYS A 5 -26.95 -17.37 15.72
C LYS A 5 -25.79 -16.45 15.33
N LYS A 6 -24.74 -16.40 16.15
CA LYS A 6 -23.47 -15.79 15.74
C LYS A 6 -22.95 -16.56 14.51
N PRO A 7 -22.54 -15.88 13.43
CA PRO A 7 -21.86 -16.56 12.33
C PRO A 7 -20.53 -17.11 12.86
N PHE A 8 -20.38 -18.43 12.83
CA PHE A 8 -19.09 -19.08 13.09
C PHE A 8 -18.19 -18.83 11.87
N SER A 9 -17.05 -18.17 12.10
CA SER A 9 -16.01 -17.96 11.11
C SER A 9 -14.90 -18.97 11.36
N LEU A 10 -14.63 -19.86 10.40
CA LEU A 10 -13.55 -20.83 10.51
C LEU A 10 -12.30 -20.28 9.83
N LEU A 11 -11.25 -20.00 10.62
CA LEU A 11 -9.93 -19.66 10.11
C LEU A 11 -9.15 -20.95 9.92
N LEU A 12 -8.59 -21.13 8.74
CA LEU A 12 -8.11 -22.41 8.28
C LEU A 12 -6.59 -22.34 8.06
N ILE A 13 -5.82 -23.18 8.76
CA ILE A 13 -4.36 -23.26 8.66
C ILE A 13 -4.03 -24.64 8.06
N LEU A 14 -3.58 -24.68 6.80
CA LEU A 14 -3.61 -25.88 5.94
C LEU A 14 -2.27 -26.56 5.68
N SER A 15 -1.35 -26.57 6.63
CA SER A 15 0.03 -26.90 6.26
C SER A 15 0.28 -28.36 5.82
N HIS A 16 -0.55 -29.37 6.14
CA HIS A 16 -0.17 -30.78 5.86
C HIS A 16 -1.32 -31.81 5.68
N LEU A 17 -2.49 -31.47 5.12
CA LEU A 17 -3.61 -32.44 4.99
C LEU A 17 -3.87 -32.91 3.54
N ASN A 18 -3.65 -34.20 3.28
CA ASN A 18 -3.84 -34.86 1.97
C ASN A 18 -5.30 -34.96 1.46
N ALA A 19 -6.27 -34.41 2.18
CA ALA A 19 -7.64 -34.25 1.69
C ALA A 19 -8.32 -33.16 2.52
N PHE A 20 -8.62 -32.02 1.89
CA PHE A 20 -9.36 -30.96 2.57
C PHE A 20 -10.80 -30.95 2.09
N VAL A 21 -11.71 -31.47 2.93
CA VAL A 21 -13.17 -31.34 2.80
C VAL A 21 -13.65 -30.50 3.98
N LEU A 22 -13.98 -29.25 3.71
CA LEU A 22 -14.77 -28.43 4.64
C LEU A 22 -16.21 -28.49 4.16
N SER A 23 -17.11 -29.02 4.98
CA SER A 23 -18.57 -28.90 4.84
C SER A 23 -19.07 -28.05 6.00
N GLY A 24 -19.01 -26.72 5.83
CA GLY A 24 -19.31 -25.74 6.88
C GLY A 24 -20.60 -24.96 6.61
N VAL A 25 -21.40 -24.71 7.65
CA VAL A 25 -22.62 -23.89 7.57
C VAL A 25 -22.31 -22.37 7.50
N GLY A 26 -21.04 -21.97 7.56
CA GLY A 26 -20.59 -20.57 7.63
C GLY A 26 -19.40 -20.26 6.72
N ASN A 27 -18.96 -19.01 6.72
CA ASN A 27 -17.90 -18.51 5.85
C ASN A 27 -16.58 -19.29 6.00
N ALA A 28 -15.84 -19.40 4.90
CA ALA A 28 -14.53 -20.05 4.87
C ALA A 28 -13.46 -19.09 4.32
N TYR A 29 -12.27 -19.12 4.93
CA TYR A 29 -11.17 -18.22 4.59
C TYR A 29 -9.86 -19.02 4.45
N ALA A 30 -9.24 -18.92 3.28
CA ALA A 30 -7.89 -19.38 3.01
C ALA A 30 -7.00 -18.14 2.77
N VAL A 31 -6.11 -17.86 3.72
CA VAL A 31 -5.25 -16.68 3.69
C VAL A 31 -3.81 -17.11 3.87
N ASN A 32 -2.92 -16.76 2.95
CA ASN A 32 -1.53 -17.23 2.90
C ASN A 32 -1.41 -18.75 3.07
N GLN A 33 -2.19 -19.51 2.29
CA GLN A 33 -2.17 -20.96 2.33
C GLN A 33 -1.27 -21.53 1.24
N GLU A 34 -0.56 -22.61 1.56
CA GLU A 34 0.18 -23.42 0.60
C GLU A 34 -0.43 -24.83 0.64
N VAL A 35 -1.08 -25.24 -0.44
CA VAL A 35 -1.77 -26.54 -0.54
C VAL A 35 -1.29 -27.25 -1.78
N ASN A 36 -0.81 -28.48 -1.62
CA ASN A 36 -0.40 -29.35 -2.71
C ASN A 36 -0.91 -30.76 -2.44
N THR A 37 -2.03 -31.13 -3.07
CA THR A 37 -2.70 -32.41 -2.84
C THR A 37 -3.27 -32.98 -4.13
N ALA A 38 -3.68 -34.25 -4.16
CA ALA A 38 -4.29 -34.80 -5.38
C ALA A 38 -5.64 -34.14 -5.72
N ASN A 39 -6.47 -33.84 -4.71
CA ASN A 39 -7.77 -33.22 -4.91
C ASN A 39 -8.07 -32.24 -3.77
N VAL A 40 -8.72 -31.13 -4.12
CA VAL A 40 -9.23 -30.13 -3.18
C VAL A 40 -10.73 -29.97 -3.44
N ASN A 41 -11.55 -30.21 -2.42
CA ASN A 41 -13.01 -30.08 -2.51
C ASN A 41 -13.54 -29.24 -1.34
N VAL A 42 -13.93 -28.00 -1.61
CA VAL A 42 -14.42 -27.07 -0.58
C VAL A 42 -15.90 -26.78 -0.81
N ALA A 43 -16.73 -26.99 0.21
CA ALA A 43 -18.15 -26.68 0.16
C ALA A 43 -18.58 -25.85 1.37
N THR A 44 -19.14 -24.67 1.14
CA THR A 44 -19.62 -23.81 2.23
C THR A 44 -20.99 -23.21 1.94
N ASN A 45 -21.78 -22.98 2.98
CA ASN A 45 -23.00 -22.18 2.85
C ASN A 45 -22.74 -20.67 2.84
N GLY A 46 -21.58 -20.23 3.33
CA GLY A 46 -21.22 -18.83 3.44
C GLY A 46 -20.29 -18.37 2.32
N VAL A 47 -19.76 -17.16 2.48
CA VAL A 47 -18.74 -16.62 1.57
C VAL A 47 -17.47 -17.45 1.70
N LEU A 48 -16.85 -17.79 0.56
CA LEU A 48 -15.49 -18.31 0.53
C LEU A 48 -14.52 -17.21 0.08
N ASN A 49 -13.45 -16.99 0.84
CA ASN A 49 -12.37 -16.08 0.46
C ASN A 49 -11.04 -16.84 0.37
N ILE A 50 -10.36 -16.72 -0.76
CA ILE A 50 -8.98 -17.15 -0.97
C ILE A 50 -8.17 -15.89 -1.25
N SER A 51 -7.34 -15.48 -0.30
CA SER A 51 -6.69 -14.17 -0.36
C SER A 51 -5.20 -14.28 -0.11
N SER A 52 -4.47 -13.38 -0.74
CA SER A 52 -3.09 -13.07 -0.37
C SER A 52 -3.02 -12.33 0.96
N VAL A 53 -1.82 -12.28 1.51
CA VAL A 53 -1.45 -11.33 2.58
C VAL A 53 -0.46 -10.32 2.05
N GLN A 54 -0.28 -9.23 2.78
CA GLN A 54 0.71 -8.22 2.48
C GLN A 54 1.82 -8.29 3.52
N ASP A 55 3.05 -8.57 3.09
CA ASP A 55 4.24 -8.39 3.93
C ASP A 55 4.79 -6.98 3.71
N SER A 56 5.13 -6.27 4.78
CA SER A 56 5.51 -4.86 4.71
C SER A 56 6.76 -4.56 5.53
N LYS A 57 7.69 -3.82 4.94
CA LYS A 57 8.93 -3.37 5.56
C LYS A 57 9.07 -1.87 5.41
N SER A 58 9.50 -1.19 6.48
CA SER A 58 9.82 0.24 6.45
C SER A 58 11.14 0.51 7.15
N VAL A 59 11.97 1.35 6.52
CA VAL A 59 13.24 1.82 7.06
C VAL A 59 13.27 3.33 6.93
N GLN A 60 13.57 3.99 8.05
CA GLN A 60 13.78 5.43 8.07
C GLN A 60 15.18 5.72 8.60
N MET A 61 15.97 6.45 7.81
CA MET A 61 17.29 6.94 8.21
C MET A 61 17.20 8.43 8.43
N LYS A 62 17.68 8.90 9.58
CA LYS A 62 17.72 10.32 9.94
C LYS A 62 19.15 10.72 10.30
N SER A 63 19.61 11.85 9.80
CA SER A 63 20.88 12.47 10.20
C SER A 63 20.67 13.95 10.47
N SER A 64 21.42 14.49 11.43
CA SER A 64 21.32 15.90 11.82
C SER A 64 22.67 16.44 12.28
N PRO A 65 23.64 16.63 11.38
CA PRO A 65 24.93 17.19 11.73
C PRO A 65 24.77 18.64 12.23
N LYS A 66 25.36 18.92 13.39
CA LYS A 66 25.39 20.26 13.99
C LYS A 66 26.74 20.91 13.73
N SER A 67 26.73 22.14 13.22
CA SER A 67 27.91 22.99 13.04
C SER A 67 27.68 24.36 13.70
N LEU A 68 28.74 25.10 14.01
CA LEU A 68 28.72 26.33 14.80
C LEU A 68 27.84 27.45 14.20
N PHE A 69 27.59 27.44 12.89
CA PHE A 69 26.80 28.46 12.19
C PHE A 69 25.74 27.90 11.23
N SER A 70 25.54 26.58 11.20
CA SER A 70 24.60 25.91 10.31
C SER A 70 24.01 24.64 10.92
N SER A 71 22.74 24.38 10.63
CA SER A 71 22.05 23.13 10.93
C SER A 71 21.59 22.46 9.64
N SER A 72 21.73 21.14 9.57
CA SER A 72 21.13 20.34 8.51
C SER A 72 20.39 19.16 9.11
N VAL A 73 19.27 18.79 8.52
CA VAL A 73 18.49 17.60 8.85
C VAL A 73 18.18 16.90 7.54
N SER A 74 18.54 15.62 7.47
CA SER A 74 18.19 14.77 6.34
C SER A 74 17.43 13.56 6.86
N ALA A 75 16.34 13.21 6.18
CA ALA A 75 15.61 11.98 6.45
C ALA A 75 15.31 11.26 5.14
N THR A 76 15.49 9.95 5.11
CA THR A 76 15.08 9.12 3.99
C THR A 76 14.20 8.01 4.53
N THR A 77 12.99 7.90 4.00
CA THR A 77 12.02 6.85 4.33
C THR A 77 11.86 5.94 3.12
N LYS A 78 12.09 4.65 3.31
CA LYS A 78 11.82 3.62 2.31
C LYS A 78 10.83 2.63 2.91
N ALA A 79 9.71 2.40 2.23
CA ALA A 79 8.80 1.33 2.59
C ALA A 79 8.49 0.47 1.37
N THR A 80 8.27 -0.81 1.61
CA THR A 80 7.85 -1.78 0.59
C THR A 80 6.77 -2.65 1.17
N THR A 81 5.78 -2.96 0.35
CA THR A 81 4.74 -3.93 0.64
C THR A 81 4.69 -4.92 -0.50
N THR A 82 4.69 -6.21 -0.19
CA THR A 82 4.66 -7.29 -1.19
C THR A 82 3.46 -8.18 -0.97
N ASN A 83 2.76 -8.50 -2.06
CA ASN A 83 1.68 -9.45 -2.08
C ASN A 83 2.21 -10.88 -1.98
N ILE A 84 1.86 -11.58 -0.91
CA ILE A 84 2.16 -12.99 -0.69
C ILE A 84 0.89 -13.79 -0.96
N ALA A 85 0.85 -14.48 -2.10
CA ALA A 85 -0.29 -15.24 -2.58
C ALA A 85 -0.64 -16.43 -1.66
N SER A 86 -1.93 -16.82 -1.64
CA SER A 86 -2.26 -18.21 -1.34
C SER A 86 -2.05 -19.04 -2.60
N ASN A 87 -1.42 -20.21 -2.48
CA ASN A 87 -1.20 -21.16 -3.56
C ASN A 87 -1.98 -22.44 -3.29
N LEU A 88 -2.93 -22.75 -4.17
CA LEU A 88 -3.69 -24.00 -4.14
C LEU A 88 -3.39 -24.81 -5.38
N THR A 89 -2.66 -25.91 -5.23
CA THR A 89 -2.29 -26.81 -6.31
C THR A 89 -2.93 -28.18 -6.10
N ALA A 90 -3.63 -28.67 -7.11
CA ALA A 90 -4.19 -30.03 -7.11
C ALA A 90 -4.38 -30.62 -8.50
N ASN A 91 -4.70 -31.92 -8.60
CA ASN A 91 -5.12 -32.48 -9.90
C ASN A 91 -6.51 -31.95 -10.24
N ASN A 92 -7.44 -32.04 -9.29
CA ASN A 92 -8.78 -31.46 -9.41
C ASN A 92 -9.07 -30.55 -8.22
N LEU A 93 -9.59 -29.37 -8.51
CA LEU A 93 -9.97 -28.40 -7.49
C LEU A 93 -11.43 -27.98 -7.72
N THR A 94 -12.29 -28.38 -6.79
CA THR A 94 -13.71 -27.98 -6.79
C THR A 94 -13.99 -27.12 -5.57
N ILE A 95 -14.55 -25.94 -5.83
CA ILE A 95 -15.00 -25.02 -4.81
C ILE A 95 -16.47 -24.72 -5.07
N GLU A 96 -17.28 -24.86 -4.02
CA GLU A 96 -18.71 -24.61 -4.06
C GLU A 96 -19.17 -23.74 -2.88
N THR A 97 -20.01 -22.76 -3.20
CA THR A 97 -20.76 -21.98 -2.21
C THR A 97 -22.25 -22.14 -2.48
N THR A 98 -23.05 -22.46 -1.47
CA THR A 98 -24.49 -22.75 -1.67
C THR A 98 -25.42 -21.55 -1.46
N LYS A 99 -24.93 -20.44 -0.89
CA LYS A 99 -25.73 -19.21 -0.70
C LYS A 99 -25.04 -17.90 -1.00
N GLU A 100 -23.72 -17.88 -1.09
CA GLU A 100 -22.92 -16.64 -1.11
C GLU A 100 -21.84 -16.70 -2.21
N ASP A 101 -20.88 -15.78 -2.13
CA ASP A 101 -19.87 -15.54 -3.17
C ASP A 101 -18.59 -16.38 -2.99
N ILE A 102 -17.88 -16.59 -4.10
CA ILE A 102 -16.47 -17.00 -4.10
C ILE A 102 -15.62 -15.78 -4.41
N ASN A 103 -14.67 -15.45 -3.53
CA ASN A 103 -13.72 -14.35 -3.73
C ASN A 103 -12.28 -14.87 -3.76
N ILE A 104 -11.52 -14.48 -4.78
CA ILE A 104 -10.10 -14.80 -4.96
C ILE A 104 -9.34 -13.48 -5.15
N THR A 105 -8.33 -13.21 -4.32
CA THR A 105 -7.55 -11.96 -4.40
C THR A 105 -6.06 -12.22 -4.31
N GLY A 106 -5.30 -11.70 -5.27
CA GLY A 106 -3.84 -11.80 -5.38
C GLY A 106 -3.27 -13.21 -5.20
N SER A 107 -4.01 -14.25 -5.58
CA SER A 107 -3.71 -15.65 -5.24
C SER A 107 -3.59 -16.55 -6.48
N ASN A 108 -2.95 -17.71 -6.30
CA ASN A 108 -2.71 -18.69 -7.37
C ASN A 108 -3.50 -19.97 -7.11
N ILE A 109 -4.26 -20.40 -8.11
CA ILE A 109 -4.99 -21.66 -8.10
C ILE A 109 -4.59 -22.44 -9.34
N ASP A 110 -4.01 -23.60 -9.16
CA ASP A 110 -3.49 -24.45 -10.23
C ASP A 110 -4.08 -25.86 -10.12
N ALA A 111 -5.00 -26.18 -11.03
CA ALA A 111 -5.67 -27.46 -11.07
C ALA A 111 -5.27 -28.23 -12.33
N GLN A 112 -4.34 -29.18 -12.23
CA GLN A 112 -3.72 -29.82 -13.39
C GLN A 112 -4.73 -30.37 -14.40
N GLN A 113 -5.86 -30.93 -13.95
CA GLN A 113 -6.91 -31.49 -14.79
C GLN A 113 -8.17 -30.62 -14.85
N GLN A 114 -8.74 -30.25 -13.70
CA GLN A 114 -10.01 -29.54 -13.63
C GLN A 114 -10.07 -28.55 -12.46
N LEU A 115 -10.26 -27.28 -12.79
CA LEU A 115 -10.69 -26.25 -11.84
C LEU A 115 -12.20 -26.00 -11.99
N SER A 116 -12.95 -26.09 -10.91
CA SER A 116 -14.40 -25.81 -10.89
C SER A 116 -14.74 -24.87 -9.73
N LEU A 117 -15.17 -23.66 -10.06
CA LEU A 117 -15.69 -22.68 -9.11
C LEU A 117 -17.20 -22.54 -9.32
N ASN A 118 -17.99 -22.94 -8.32
CA ASN A 118 -19.46 -22.90 -8.38
C ASN A 118 -19.98 -21.98 -7.26
N SER A 119 -20.40 -20.77 -7.63
CA SER A 119 -20.97 -19.81 -6.70
C SER A 119 -22.48 -19.68 -6.81
N ALA A 120 -23.15 -19.72 -5.65
CA ALA A 120 -24.57 -19.43 -5.55
C ALA A 120 -24.94 -17.97 -5.84
N LYS A 121 -23.96 -17.06 -5.83
CA LYS A 121 -24.11 -15.65 -6.21
C LYS A 121 -23.02 -15.26 -7.20
N ASP A 122 -21.96 -14.59 -6.76
CA ASP A 122 -20.92 -14.02 -7.60
C ASP A 122 -19.57 -14.75 -7.46
N ILE A 123 -18.82 -14.84 -8.56
CA ILE A 123 -17.39 -15.18 -8.53
C ILE A 123 -16.59 -13.90 -8.75
N ASN A 124 -15.79 -13.51 -7.76
CA ASN A 124 -14.96 -12.31 -7.82
C ASN A 124 -13.48 -12.68 -7.77
N ILE A 125 -12.74 -12.44 -8.84
CA ILE A 125 -11.31 -12.70 -8.95
C ILE A 125 -10.61 -11.36 -9.18
N LYS A 126 -9.71 -10.98 -8.27
CA LYS A 126 -9.08 -9.65 -8.24
C LYS A 126 -7.57 -9.73 -8.09
N ALA A 127 -6.84 -8.80 -8.69
CA ALA A 127 -5.42 -8.61 -8.42
C ALA A 127 -5.18 -8.27 -6.93
N GLY A 128 -4.05 -8.75 -6.42
CA GLY A 128 -3.38 -8.17 -5.26
C GLY A 128 -2.51 -6.98 -5.67
N TYR A 129 -1.75 -6.43 -4.73
CA TYR A 129 -0.89 -5.28 -5.03
C TYR A 129 0.43 -5.32 -4.24
N ASP A 130 1.51 -5.01 -4.96
CA ASP A 130 2.77 -4.58 -4.39
C ASP A 130 2.78 -3.05 -4.25
N GLY A 131 3.48 -2.56 -3.24
CA GLY A 131 3.66 -1.15 -2.93
C GLY A 131 5.11 -0.80 -2.67
N SER A 132 5.54 0.39 -3.06
CA SER A 132 6.78 0.97 -2.56
C SER A 132 6.66 2.47 -2.36
N LEU A 133 7.32 2.97 -1.32
CA LEU A 133 7.50 4.36 -1.00
C LEU A 133 9.00 4.63 -0.91
N ASN A 134 9.45 5.68 -1.59
CA ASN A 134 10.77 6.25 -1.38
C ASN A 134 10.62 7.75 -1.22
N GLU A 135 10.89 8.24 -0.02
CA GLU A 135 10.78 9.64 0.35
C GLU A 135 12.12 10.14 0.87
N SER A 136 12.52 11.32 0.45
CA SER A 136 13.70 12.03 0.92
C SER A 136 13.29 13.42 1.36
N TYR A 137 13.71 13.79 2.56
CA TYR A 137 13.52 15.09 3.16
C TYR A 137 14.89 15.66 3.51
N HIS A 138 15.12 16.91 3.14
CA HIS A 138 16.35 17.63 3.43
C HIS A 138 16.01 19.05 3.84
N LYS A 139 16.51 19.47 5.00
CA LYS A 139 16.37 20.84 5.47
C LYS A 139 17.72 21.35 5.94
N THR A 140 18.15 22.47 5.37
CA THR A 140 19.37 23.16 5.80
C THR A 140 19.02 24.58 6.19
N SER A 141 19.69 25.08 7.22
CA SER A 141 19.69 26.50 7.54
C SER A 141 21.04 26.94 8.05
N GLY A 142 21.41 28.19 7.79
CA GLY A 142 22.70 28.70 8.25
C GLY A 142 22.87 30.19 8.06
N LEU A 143 23.76 30.75 8.87
CA LEU A 143 24.24 32.11 8.77
C LEU A 143 25.43 32.15 7.81
N SER A 144 25.46 33.12 6.90
CA SER A 144 26.54 33.24 5.91
C SER A 144 27.54 34.32 6.30
N LEU A 145 28.84 33.99 6.32
CA LEU A 145 29.89 34.96 6.60
C LEU A 145 29.95 36.09 5.55
N GLY A 146 29.55 35.81 4.32
CA GLY A 146 29.37 36.83 3.29
C GLY A 146 28.33 37.87 3.68
N GLY A 147 27.16 37.43 4.18
CA GLY A 147 26.12 38.36 4.63
C GLY A 147 26.54 39.20 5.84
N LEU A 148 27.46 38.70 6.69
CA LEU A 148 28.04 39.47 7.80
C LEU A 148 28.93 40.63 7.31
N VAL A 149 29.59 40.46 6.16
CA VAL A 149 30.43 41.49 5.54
C VAL A 149 29.72 42.23 4.40
N GLY A 150 28.39 42.11 4.32
CA GLY A 150 27.55 42.84 3.37
C GLY A 150 27.46 42.24 1.97
N ILE A 151 28.01 41.04 1.73
CA ILE A 151 27.96 40.33 0.45
C ILE A 151 26.99 39.14 0.51
N GLY A 152 25.77 39.33 -0.01
CA GLY A 152 24.75 38.28 -0.09
C GLY A 152 23.84 38.14 1.15
N PRO A 153 23.03 37.06 1.24
CA PRO A 153 22.04 36.89 2.30
C PRO A 153 22.72 36.53 3.64
N LEU A 154 22.30 37.20 4.72
CA LEU A 154 22.77 36.96 6.09
C LEU A 154 22.35 35.59 6.61
N TYR A 155 21.13 35.18 6.29
CA TYR A 155 20.57 33.88 6.66
C TYR A 155 19.91 33.23 5.44
N THR A 156 20.06 31.91 5.33
CA THR A 156 19.32 31.12 4.35
C THR A 156 18.76 29.87 5.00
N SER A 157 17.57 29.45 4.57
CA SER A 157 17.01 28.14 4.86
C SER A 157 16.40 27.54 3.61
N THR A 158 16.66 26.26 3.38
CA THR A 158 16.09 25.46 2.31
C THR A 158 15.44 24.23 2.91
N GLU A 159 14.25 23.88 2.45
CA GLU A 159 13.51 22.68 2.81
C GLU A 159 13.02 22.01 1.53
N ASP A 160 13.48 20.78 1.31
CA ASP A 160 13.19 19.96 0.15
C ASP A 160 12.58 18.66 0.63
N LEU A 161 11.45 18.26 0.03
CA LEU A 161 10.81 16.97 0.23
C LEU A 161 10.47 16.40 -1.14
N GLU A 162 11.02 15.23 -1.43
CA GLU A 162 10.76 14.46 -2.64
C GLU A 162 10.24 13.09 -2.25
N GLY A 163 9.18 12.63 -2.90
CA GLY A 163 8.67 11.30 -2.65
C GLY A 163 8.11 10.64 -3.89
N ARG A 164 8.15 9.31 -3.87
CA ARG A 164 7.62 8.47 -4.93
C ARG A 164 6.88 7.29 -4.34
N ILE A 165 5.64 7.10 -4.77
CA ILE A 165 4.78 5.98 -4.39
C ILE A 165 4.48 5.16 -5.64
N LYS A 166 4.83 3.88 -5.60
CA LYS A 166 4.50 2.91 -6.66
C LYS A 166 3.51 1.90 -6.12
N LYS A 167 2.49 1.58 -6.91
CA LYS A 167 1.54 0.50 -6.67
C LYS A 167 1.48 -0.34 -7.93
N THR A 168 1.85 -1.61 -7.82
CA THR A 168 1.89 -2.54 -8.95
C THR A 168 0.90 -3.65 -8.69
N ALA A 169 0.01 -3.91 -9.64
CA ALA A 169 -0.91 -5.02 -9.56
C ALA A 169 -0.16 -6.36 -9.67
N VAL A 170 -0.55 -7.30 -8.81
CA VAL A 170 -0.11 -8.70 -8.86
C VAL A 170 -1.34 -9.53 -9.21
N ASN A 171 -1.34 -10.11 -10.40
CA ASN A 171 -2.50 -10.82 -10.91
C ASN A 171 -2.88 -12.00 -10.00
N SER A 172 -4.17 -12.23 -9.79
CA SER A 172 -4.61 -13.57 -9.40
C SER A 172 -4.50 -14.51 -10.59
N THR A 173 -4.02 -15.72 -10.38
CA THR A 173 -3.83 -16.71 -11.45
C THR A 173 -4.72 -17.92 -11.24
N LEU A 174 -5.50 -18.27 -12.25
CA LEU A 174 -6.24 -19.53 -12.33
C LEU A 174 -5.67 -20.35 -13.49
N SER A 175 -5.19 -21.56 -13.21
CA SER A 175 -4.56 -22.47 -14.16
C SER A 175 -5.21 -23.85 -14.12
N GLY A 176 -5.27 -24.52 -15.27
CA GLY A 176 -5.63 -25.94 -15.33
C GLY A 176 -5.97 -26.45 -16.72
N ASN A 177 -6.03 -27.76 -16.94
CA ASN A 177 -6.40 -28.27 -18.27
C ASN A 177 -7.83 -27.84 -18.68
N ASN A 178 -8.79 -27.94 -17.75
CA ASN A 178 -10.13 -27.38 -17.93
C ASN A 178 -10.48 -26.45 -16.76
N ILE A 179 -11.06 -25.29 -17.06
CA ILE A 179 -11.53 -24.33 -16.08
C ILE A 179 -13.04 -24.11 -16.28
N THR A 180 -13.81 -24.25 -15.21
CA THR A 180 -15.25 -23.99 -15.19
C THR A 180 -15.58 -22.99 -14.09
N LEU A 181 -16.21 -21.86 -14.47
CA LEU A 181 -16.61 -20.78 -13.56
C LEU A 181 -18.13 -20.59 -13.65
N ASN A 182 -18.88 -21.10 -12.69
CA ASN A 182 -20.34 -20.99 -12.67
C ASN A 182 -20.78 -20.06 -11.53
N ALA A 183 -21.41 -18.94 -11.89
CA ALA A 183 -22.00 -18.00 -10.95
C ALA A 183 -23.49 -17.83 -11.28
N ASN A 184 -24.37 -17.80 -10.28
CA ASN A 184 -25.79 -17.49 -10.53
C ASN A 184 -26.03 -16.01 -10.89
N ASN A 185 -25.12 -15.13 -10.49
CA ASN A 185 -25.17 -13.71 -10.78
C ASN A 185 -24.04 -13.31 -11.73
N ASN A 186 -22.87 -12.91 -11.23
CA ASN A 186 -21.81 -12.33 -12.05
C ASN A 186 -20.48 -13.04 -11.88
N ILE A 187 -19.67 -13.03 -12.93
CA ILE A 187 -18.25 -13.32 -12.86
C ILE A 187 -17.50 -12.01 -13.05
N ASN A 188 -16.78 -11.57 -12.03
CA ASN A 188 -16.00 -10.34 -12.03
C ASN A 188 -14.52 -10.68 -11.97
N ALA A 189 -13.80 -10.40 -13.05
CA ALA A 189 -12.39 -10.69 -13.23
C ALA A 189 -11.61 -9.38 -13.45
N ALA A 190 -10.85 -8.93 -12.45
CA ALA A 190 -10.12 -7.67 -12.50
C ALA A 190 -8.63 -7.86 -12.21
N GLY A 191 -7.77 -7.71 -13.22
CA GLY A 191 -6.33 -7.96 -13.07
C GLY A 191 -6.02 -9.42 -12.77
N VAL A 192 -6.41 -10.29 -13.69
CA VAL A 192 -6.31 -11.74 -13.50
C VAL A 192 -5.65 -12.38 -14.71
N ASN A 193 -5.01 -13.52 -14.48
CA ASN A 193 -4.56 -14.42 -15.53
C ASN A 193 -5.36 -15.72 -15.42
N ILE A 194 -6.10 -16.09 -16.45
CA ILE A 194 -6.83 -17.36 -16.52
C ILE A 194 -6.29 -18.13 -17.71
N GLN A 195 -5.66 -19.27 -17.45
CA GLN A 195 -5.00 -20.07 -18.47
C GLN A 195 -5.53 -21.50 -18.41
N ALA A 196 -6.04 -21.99 -19.54
CA ALA A 196 -6.38 -23.39 -19.66
C ALA A 196 -5.79 -24.03 -20.93
N ASP A 197 -5.35 -25.28 -20.80
CA ASP A 197 -4.74 -26.01 -21.92
C ASP A 197 -5.78 -26.53 -22.90
N ASN A 198 -6.99 -26.88 -22.42
CA ASN A 198 -8.07 -27.42 -23.24
C ASN A 198 -9.28 -26.47 -23.31
N SER A 199 -9.87 -26.10 -22.17
CA SER A 199 -11.09 -25.27 -22.19
C SER A 199 -11.26 -24.35 -21.00
N ILE A 200 -11.84 -23.17 -21.26
CA ILE A 200 -12.39 -22.27 -20.25
C ILE A 200 -13.88 -22.16 -20.53
N SER A 201 -14.71 -22.48 -19.54
CA SER A 201 -16.16 -22.45 -19.62
C SER A 201 -16.74 -21.72 -18.40
N GLY A 202 -17.95 -21.20 -18.53
CA GLY A 202 -18.63 -20.61 -17.39
C GLY A 202 -20.03 -20.14 -17.73
N THR A 203 -20.87 -20.07 -16.70
CA THR A 203 -22.24 -19.55 -16.78
C THR A 203 -22.40 -18.43 -15.77
N ALA A 204 -22.93 -17.29 -16.21
CA ALA A 204 -23.31 -16.16 -15.37
C ALA A 204 -24.38 -15.33 -16.08
N LYS A 205 -25.05 -14.43 -15.35
CA LYS A 205 -25.87 -13.38 -15.96
C LYS A 205 -24.99 -12.38 -16.69
N ASP A 206 -23.92 -11.91 -16.03
CA ASP A 206 -22.94 -11.00 -16.60
C ASP A 206 -21.51 -11.47 -16.32
N ILE A 207 -20.62 -11.23 -17.28
CA ILE A 207 -19.17 -11.51 -17.15
C ILE A 207 -18.42 -10.21 -17.39
N ASN A 208 -17.77 -9.70 -16.33
CA ASN A 208 -17.03 -8.45 -16.34
C ASN A 208 -15.53 -8.74 -16.29
N ILE A 209 -14.81 -8.41 -17.37
CA ILE A 209 -13.36 -8.56 -17.45
C ILE A 209 -12.74 -7.17 -17.55
N GLN A 210 -11.92 -6.82 -16.56
CA GLN A 210 -11.31 -5.50 -16.44
C GLN A 210 -9.81 -5.63 -16.23
N ASN A 211 -9.06 -4.72 -16.84
CA ASN A 211 -7.67 -4.51 -16.45
C ASN A 211 -7.61 -3.71 -15.14
N VAL A 212 -6.49 -3.82 -14.43
CA VAL A 212 -6.16 -2.99 -13.27
C VAL A 212 -4.93 -2.14 -13.57
N ASN A 213 -4.87 -0.95 -12.99
CA ASN A 213 -3.82 0.01 -13.28
C ASN A 213 -2.71 -0.05 -12.24
N ASN A 214 -1.47 0.06 -12.74
CA ASN A 214 -0.31 0.38 -11.92
C ASN A 214 -0.25 1.90 -11.74
N THR A 215 0.14 2.36 -10.55
CA THR A 215 0.33 3.80 -10.31
C THR A 215 1.77 4.08 -9.92
N ASP A 216 2.30 5.18 -10.43
CA ASP A 216 3.64 5.66 -10.14
C ASP A 216 3.57 7.17 -9.92
N THR A 217 3.43 7.57 -8.66
CA THR A 217 3.17 8.96 -8.28
C THR A 217 4.41 9.58 -7.69
N HIS A 218 4.82 10.71 -8.25
CA HIS A 218 5.90 11.55 -7.74
C HIS A 218 5.31 12.81 -7.11
N TYR A 219 5.85 13.23 -5.98
CA TYR A 219 5.51 14.50 -5.33
C TYR A 219 6.78 15.19 -4.85
N SER A 220 6.75 16.52 -4.90
CA SER A 220 7.86 17.38 -4.53
C SER A 220 7.38 18.60 -3.77
N LYS A 221 8.21 19.12 -2.87
CA LYS A 221 8.02 20.39 -2.18
C LYS A 221 9.39 21.02 -1.97
N HIS A 222 9.54 22.24 -2.47
CA HIS A 222 10.73 23.06 -2.26
C HIS A 222 10.33 24.38 -1.61
N LYS A 223 10.92 24.71 -0.47
CA LYS A 223 10.80 26.01 0.19
C LYS A 223 12.18 26.62 0.39
N LYS A 224 12.34 27.89 0.03
CA LYS A 224 13.57 28.65 0.21
C LYS A 224 13.28 29.99 0.87
N VAL A 225 13.92 30.23 2.00
CA VAL A 225 13.89 31.50 2.73
C VAL A 225 15.27 32.12 2.69
N LYS A 226 15.35 33.40 2.35
CA LYS A 226 16.57 34.21 2.42
C LYS A 226 16.27 35.48 3.18
N VAL A 227 17.17 35.87 4.07
CA VAL A 227 17.12 37.17 4.76
C VAL A 227 18.44 37.87 4.50
N SER A 228 18.40 39.08 3.93
CA SER A 228 19.59 39.89 3.68
C SER A 228 19.76 40.97 4.75
N LEU A 229 21.00 41.44 4.94
CA LEU A 229 21.28 42.53 5.89
C LEU A 229 20.54 43.83 5.51
N ALA A 230 20.35 44.10 4.21
CA ALA A 230 19.60 45.26 3.74
C ALA A 230 18.11 45.19 4.12
N ASP A 231 17.49 44.02 4.06
CA ASP A 231 16.09 43.81 4.45
C ASP A 231 15.89 44.06 5.96
N VAL A 232 16.84 43.59 6.76
CA VAL A 232 16.88 43.83 8.21
C VAL A 232 17.00 45.32 8.50
N LEU A 233 17.98 45.99 7.89
CA LEU A 233 18.23 47.43 8.09
C LEU A 233 17.04 48.28 7.62
N GLY A 234 16.44 47.95 6.48
CA GLY A 234 15.26 48.63 5.97
C GLY A 234 14.02 48.45 6.85
N THR A 235 13.85 47.29 7.49
CA THR A 235 12.75 47.03 8.43
C THR A 235 12.95 47.77 9.76
N ILE A 236 14.18 47.77 10.29
CA ILE A 236 14.54 48.53 11.50
C ILE A 236 14.35 50.03 11.29
N ALA A 237 14.72 50.56 10.12
CA ALA A 237 14.54 51.96 9.78
C ALA A 237 13.05 52.36 9.71
N LYS A 238 12.17 51.45 9.30
CA LYS A 238 10.72 51.67 9.23
C LYS A 238 10.01 51.45 10.56
N ASN A 239 10.56 50.60 11.45
CA ASN A 239 9.94 50.30 12.74
C ASN A 239 11.01 50.12 13.84
N PRO A 240 11.54 51.23 14.39
CA PRO A 240 12.68 51.22 15.31
C PRO A 240 12.38 50.58 16.68
N LEU A 241 11.10 50.34 16.99
CA LEU A 241 10.63 49.69 18.22
C LEU A 241 11.01 48.19 18.34
N LEU A 242 11.54 47.58 17.28
CA LEU A 242 12.04 46.20 17.28
C LEU A 242 13.40 46.04 18.00
N LEU A 243 14.07 47.15 18.35
CA LEU A 243 15.23 47.14 19.24
C LEU A 243 14.75 47.16 20.70
N LYS A 244 14.77 46.00 21.36
CA LYS A 244 14.55 45.92 22.79
C LYS A 244 15.89 45.97 23.52
N LYS A 245 16.07 46.99 24.34
CA LYS A 245 17.17 47.03 25.31
C LYS A 245 16.74 46.17 26.50
N GLU A 246 17.39 45.03 26.71
CA GLU A 246 17.13 44.25 27.92
C GLU A 246 17.81 44.94 29.12
N SER A 247 17.17 44.80 30.29
CA SER A 247 17.55 45.51 31.52
C SER A 247 18.95 45.14 32.04
N ASP A 248 19.56 44.07 31.53
CA ASP A 248 20.89 43.59 31.90
C ASP A 248 22.01 44.17 31.01
N GLY A 249 21.70 45.16 30.17
CA GLY A 249 22.65 45.77 29.25
C GLY A 249 22.91 44.96 27.98
N LYS A 250 22.26 43.80 27.81
CA LYS A 250 22.27 43.07 26.54
C LYS A 250 21.27 43.70 25.58
N VAL A 251 21.68 43.88 24.33
CA VAL A 251 20.79 44.30 23.26
C VAL A 251 20.41 43.05 22.48
N SER A 252 19.14 42.66 22.53
CA SER A 252 18.61 41.58 21.71
C SER A 252 18.05 42.17 20.41
N PHE A 253 18.65 41.75 19.29
CA PHE A 253 18.22 42.16 17.95
C PHE A 253 17.40 41.02 17.34
N THR A 254 16.12 41.27 17.06
CA THR A 254 15.34 40.35 16.22
C THR A 254 15.68 40.65 14.76
N LEU A 255 16.56 39.84 14.17
CA LEU A 255 17.13 40.09 12.83
C LEU A 255 16.06 40.14 11.74
N ALA A 256 15.00 39.32 11.80
CA ALA A 256 13.81 39.46 10.95
C ALA A 256 12.69 38.52 11.45
N THR A 257 11.43 38.93 11.32
CA THR A 257 10.26 38.04 11.37
C THR A 257 9.92 37.67 9.93
N ALA A 258 10.26 36.46 9.49
CA ALA A 258 9.86 35.97 8.18
C ALA A 258 8.44 35.40 8.25
N THR A 259 7.47 36.06 7.63
CA THR A 259 6.14 35.50 7.41
C THR A 259 6.22 34.57 6.21
N ILE A 260 5.82 33.31 6.39
CA ILE A 260 5.83 32.27 5.36
C ILE A 260 4.39 32.09 4.88
N ASP A 261 4.14 32.22 3.58
CA ASP A 261 2.94 31.67 2.94
C ASP A 261 3.05 30.13 2.76
#